data_AF-A0A2T6K7U0-F1
#
_entry.id   AF-A0A2T6K7U0-F1
#
_cell.length_a   1.000
_cell.length_b   1.000
_cell.length_c   1.000
_cell.angle_alpha   90.00
_cell.angle_beta   90.00
_cell.angle_gamma   90.00
#
_symmetry.space_group_name_H-M   'P 1'
#
loop_
_entity.id
_entity.type
_entity.pdbx_description
1 polymer ?
#
loop_
_entity_poly.entity_id
_entity_poly.type
_entity_poly.pdbx_seq_one_letter_code
_entity_poly.pdbx_strand_id
1 'polypeptide(L)'
;MLKRKVHVISIQEEYLNIISKQLIEVLGDSIEVSSLTIKNLDMNIISADDIVILSKEILKGITRPFIPLLCPIIIAKREINIVNTKELIRLPSRQKVLVVNDTLEHAKETAFSLENIYFEHDYFVDDGVNSIPASIDLIVTPGEMQLVPNHFTNVIDIGPRILDYHTFLKLTKLLDENYDQQHLMNRFMKSQVSLAKEFVKNPEENTSIKNGQIDLHNTNKNPLERPLNLLSEERNEYIIRKIEEHGFIEESLKILELYEERKKKFQSFGRMKLKLMLESSGFHLSEQQVRIRVEALQKLGLLIARQGRGGTTITTFGEKFLENREVVRDK
;
A
#
# COMPACT_ATOMS: atom_id res chain seq x y z
N MET A 1 -6.82 19.11 -31.33
CA MET A 1 -7.33 17.73 -31.47
C MET A 1 -8.24 17.43 -30.29
N LEU A 2 -9.30 16.67 -30.49
CA LEU A 2 -10.13 16.18 -29.39
C LEU A 2 -9.29 15.19 -28.57
N LYS A 3 -9.21 15.36 -27.25
CA LYS A 3 -8.47 14.44 -26.39
C LYS A 3 -9.25 13.13 -26.28
N ARG A 4 -8.54 12.01 -26.37
CA ARG A 4 -9.15 10.68 -26.21
C ARG A 4 -9.23 10.34 -24.71
N LYS A 5 -10.34 9.76 -24.28
CA LYS A 5 -10.54 9.41 -22.87
C LYS A 5 -9.87 8.07 -22.54
N VAL A 6 -9.14 8.05 -21.43
CA VAL A 6 -8.40 6.89 -20.92
C VAL A 6 -8.92 6.56 -19.52
N HIS A 7 -9.52 5.39 -19.38
CA HIS A 7 -10.06 4.89 -18.12
C HIS A 7 -9.06 3.96 -17.45
N VAL A 8 -8.59 4.30 -16.25
CA VAL A 8 -7.77 3.41 -15.43
C VAL A 8 -8.68 2.69 -14.44
N ILE A 9 -8.66 1.35 -14.48
CA ILE A 9 -9.48 0.52 -13.60
C ILE A 9 -8.59 -0.28 -12.66
N SER A 10 -8.86 -0.15 -11.36
CA SER A 10 -8.17 -0.89 -10.31
C SER A 10 -9.09 -1.24 -9.13
N ILE A 11 -8.55 -2.00 -8.18
CA ILE A 11 -9.20 -2.30 -6.89
C ILE A 11 -8.89 -1.22 -5.87
N GLN A 12 -7.67 -0.66 -5.89
CA GLN A 12 -7.14 0.27 -4.89
C GLN A 12 -7.18 1.71 -5.39
N GLU A 13 -7.82 2.61 -4.63
CA GLU A 13 -7.92 4.04 -4.97
C GLU A 13 -6.57 4.75 -4.94
N GLU A 14 -5.70 4.40 -3.98
CA GLU A 14 -4.37 4.99 -3.84
C GLU A 14 -3.51 4.76 -5.09
N TYR A 15 -3.57 3.54 -5.66
CA TYR A 15 -2.92 3.22 -6.93
C TYR A 15 -3.48 4.04 -8.10
N LEU A 16 -4.82 4.23 -8.16
CA LEU A 16 -5.44 5.03 -9.22
C LEU A 16 -4.94 6.48 -9.20
N ASN A 17 -4.75 7.08 -8.02
CA ASN A 17 -4.28 8.46 -7.91
C ASN A 17 -2.87 8.62 -8.49
N ILE A 18 -1.96 7.70 -8.15
CA ILE A 18 -0.57 7.73 -8.62
C ILE A 18 -0.51 7.55 -10.13
N ILE A 19 -1.22 6.53 -10.66
CA ILE A 19 -1.20 6.25 -12.09
C ILE A 19 -1.87 7.35 -12.90
N SER A 20 -2.99 7.91 -12.43
CA SER A 20 -3.67 8.99 -13.13
C SER A 20 -2.81 10.24 -13.19
N LYS A 21 -2.09 10.58 -12.12
CA LYS A 21 -1.09 11.64 -12.16
C LYS A 21 0.01 11.35 -13.19
N GLN A 22 0.59 10.15 -13.17
CA GLN A 22 1.63 9.78 -14.12
C GLN A 22 1.14 9.91 -15.57
N LEU A 23 -0.06 9.42 -15.88
CA LEU A 23 -0.68 9.55 -17.20
C LEU A 23 -0.86 11.00 -17.63
N ILE A 24 -1.35 11.86 -16.73
CA ILE A 24 -1.54 13.29 -17.00
C ILE A 24 -0.18 13.98 -17.24
N GLU A 25 0.85 13.65 -16.46
CA GLU A 25 2.16 14.27 -16.60
C GLU A 25 2.88 13.90 -17.91
N VAL A 26 2.59 12.71 -18.45
CA VAL A 26 3.19 12.19 -19.68
C VAL A 26 2.37 12.57 -20.93
N LEU A 27 1.05 12.44 -20.87
CA LEU A 27 0.15 12.53 -22.03
C LEU A 27 -1.03 13.50 -21.83
N GLY A 28 -1.05 14.33 -20.77
CA GLY A 28 -2.19 15.17 -20.42
C GLY A 28 -2.60 16.22 -21.47
N ASP A 29 -1.77 16.47 -22.49
CA ASP A 29 -2.12 17.26 -23.68
C ASP A 29 -2.86 16.46 -24.76
N SER A 30 -2.78 15.13 -24.73
CA SER A 30 -3.37 14.21 -25.72
C SER A 30 -4.54 13.38 -25.18
N ILE A 31 -4.64 13.20 -23.85
CA ILE A 31 -5.66 12.36 -23.22
C ILE A 31 -6.42 13.07 -22.10
N GLU A 32 -7.63 12.58 -21.83
CA GLU A 32 -8.38 12.84 -20.60
C GLU A 32 -8.36 11.57 -19.75
N VAL A 33 -8.04 11.69 -18.46
CA VAL A 33 -7.90 10.52 -17.57
C VAL A 33 -9.12 10.38 -16.67
N SER A 34 -9.68 9.18 -16.61
CA SER A 34 -10.77 8.79 -15.71
C SER A 34 -10.32 7.62 -14.82
N SER A 35 -10.35 7.82 -13.50
CA SER A 35 -10.03 6.77 -12.52
C SER A 35 -11.30 6.06 -12.06
N LEU A 36 -11.36 4.74 -12.16
CA LEU A 36 -12.52 3.94 -11.75
C LEU A 36 -12.08 2.79 -10.85
N THR A 37 -12.73 2.64 -9.70
CA THR A 37 -12.68 1.37 -8.96
C THR A 37 -13.69 0.41 -9.54
N ILE A 38 -13.50 -0.90 -9.33
CA ILE A 38 -14.49 -1.92 -9.74
C ILE A 38 -15.89 -1.61 -9.18
N LYS A 39 -15.96 -1.06 -7.98
CA LYS A 39 -17.24 -0.73 -7.32
C LYS A 39 -18.00 0.40 -8.02
N ASN A 40 -17.28 1.26 -8.73
CA ASN A 40 -17.81 2.45 -9.38
C ASN A 40 -17.97 2.24 -10.90
N LEU A 41 -17.88 1.00 -11.39
CA LEU A 41 -17.98 0.66 -12.79
C LEU A 41 -19.45 0.44 -13.19
N ASP A 42 -19.87 1.09 -14.28
CA ASP A 42 -21.23 1.01 -14.84
C ASP A 42 -21.14 0.95 -16.38
N MET A 43 -22.16 0.35 -17.01
CA MET A 43 -22.26 0.08 -18.45
C MET A 43 -22.18 1.32 -19.34
N ASN A 44 -22.49 2.51 -18.81
CA ASN A 44 -22.57 3.75 -19.59
C ASN A 44 -21.34 4.66 -19.42
N ILE A 45 -20.32 4.24 -18.66
CA ILE A 45 -19.16 5.08 -18.36
C ILE A 45 -18.13 5.05 -19.49
N ILE A 46 -17.99 3.91 -20.17
CA ILE A 46 -16.93 3.63 -21.14
C ILE A 46 -17.53 3.50 -22.54
N SER A 47 -17.02 4.30 -23.47
CA SER A 47 -17.41 4.32 -24.88
C SER A 47 -16.51 3.40 -25.71
N ALA A 48 -16.98 2.98 -26.89
CA ALA A 48 -16.20 2.14 -27.81
C ALA A 48 -14.89 2.83 -28.27
N ASP A 49 -14.92 4.16 -28.30
CA ASP A 49 -13.83 5.01 -28.78
C ASP A 49 -12.82 5.31 -27.66
N ASP A 50 -13.11 4.96 -26.41
CA ASP A 50 -12.20 5.22 -25.29
C ASP A 50 -11.05 4.20 -25.26
N ILE A 51 -10.14 4.33 -24.28
CA ILE A 51 -9.11 3.32 -23.99
C ILE A 51 -9.23 2.92 -22.54
N VAL A 52 -9.16 1.61 -22.25
CA VAL A 52 -9.16 1.10 -20.89
C VAL A 52 -7.78 0.58 -20.51
N ILE A 53 -7.28 0.99 -19.35
CA ILE A 53 -6.08 0.46 -18.71
C ILE A 53 -6.50 -0.33 -17.47
N LEU A 54 -6.22 -1.62 -17.44
CA LEU A 54 -6.49 -2.49 -16.29
C LEU A 54 -5.21 -2.69 -15.47
N SER A 55 -5.29 -2.54 -14.15
CA SER A 55 -4.12 -2.69 -13.28
C SER A 55 -3.58 -4.12 -13.19
N LYS A 56 -4.40 -5.14 -13.50
CA LYS A 56 -4.04 -6.56 -13.50
C LYS A 56 -4.84 -7.32 -14.56
N GLU A 57 -4.27 -8.38 -15.13
CA GLU A 57 -4.94 -9.25 -16.11
C GLU A 57 -6.25 -9.84 -15.58
N ILE A 58 -6.27 -10.24 -14.30
CA ILE A 58 -7.46 -10.84 -13.66
C ILE A 58 -8.69 -9.92 -13.71
N LEU A 59 -8.49 -8.61 -13.78
CA LEU A 59 -9.60 -7.65 -13.87
C LEU A 59 -10.33 -7.77 -15.20
N LYS A 60 -9.67 -8.25 -16.27
CA LYS A 60 -10.27 -8.35 -17.60
C LYS A 60 -11.54 -9.18 -17.59
N GLY A 61 -11.55 -10.30 -16.88
CA GLY A 61 -12.75 -11.14 -16.77
C GLY A 61 -13.90 -10.45 -16.03
N ILE A 62 -13.58 -9.66 -15.01
CA ILE A 62 -14.55 -8.97 -14.15
C ILE A 62 -15.11 -7.72 -14.84
N THR A 63 -14.27 -6.98 -15.57
CA THR A 63 -14.64 -5.71 -16.20
C THR A 63 -15.23 -5.90 -17.59
N ARG A 64 -15.04 -7.07 -18.22
CA ARG A 64 -15.47 -7.32 -19.60
C ARG A 64 -16.93 -6.94 -19.89
N PRO A 65 -17.91 -7.27 -19.03
CA PRO A 65 -19.31 -6.93 -19.29
C PRO A 65 -19.56 -5.43 -19.42
N PHE A 66 -18.75 -4.60 -18.75
CA PHE A 66 -18.89 -3.14 -18.68
C PHE A 66 -18.08 -2.39 -19.75
N ILE A 67 -17.29 -3.11 -20.56
CA ILE A 67 -16.42 -2.51 -21.57
C ILE A 67 -16.93 -2.91 -22.97
N PRO A 68 -17.23 -1.94 -23.85
CA PRO A 68 -17.65 -2.22 -25.23
C PRO A 68 -16.66 -3.15 -25.97
N LEU A 69 -17.18 -3.99 -26.87
CA LEU A 69 -16.37 -5.00 -27.59
C LEU A 69 -15.21 -4.41 -28.39
N LEU A 70 -15.40 -3.23 -28.96
CA LEU A 70 -14.38 -2.53 -29.77
C LEU A 70 -13.44 -1.65 -28.95
N CYS A 71 -13.73 -1.42 -27.66
CA CYS A 71 -12.89 -0.58 -26.83
C CYS A 71 -11.56 -1.30 -26.53
N PRO A 72 -10.40 -0.72 -26.90
CA PRO A 72 -9.11 -1.31 -26.64
C PRO A 72 -8.81 -1.38 -25.13
N ILE A 73 -8.29 -2.54 -24.71
CA ILE A 73 -7.87 -2.79 -23.33
C ILE A 73 -6.35 -2.98 -23.29
N ILE A 74 -5.67 -2.16 -22.49
CA ILE A 74 -4.26 -2.33 -22.13
C ILE A 74 -4.19 -2.91 -20.73
N ILE A 75 -3.44 -4.00 -20.57
CA ILE A 75 -3.08 -4.51 -19.25
C ILE A 75 -1.81 -3.80 -18.83
N ALA A 76 -1.94 -2.97 -17.79
CA ALA A 76 -0.83 -2.22 -17.24
C ALA A 76 0.23 -3.15 -16.65
N LYS A 77 1.48 -2.78 -16.86
CA LYS A 77 2.60 -3.31 -16.10
C LYS A 77 3.11 -2.24 -15.15
N ARG A 78 3.55 -2.69 -13.98
CA ARG A 78 4.08 -1.83 -12.92
C ARG A 78 5.56 -2.07 -12.80
N GLU A 79 6.32 -1.00 -12.62
CA GLU A 79 7.76 -1.03 -12.42
C GLU A 79 8.16 -0.17 -11.22
N ILE A 80 9.32 -0.46 -10.65
CA ILE A 80 9.93 0.38 -9.61
C ILE A 80 10.30 1.74 -10.20
N ASN A 81 10.03 2.80 -9.44
CA ASN A 81 10.53 4.12 -9.78
C ASN A 81 12.03 4.21 -9.45
N ILE A 82 12.88 4.10 -10.46
CA ILE A 82 14.34 4.15 -10.33
C ILE A 82 14.83 5.48 -9.70
N VAL A 83 14.04 6.56 -9.76
CA VAL A 83 14.42 7.81 -9.09
C VAL A 83 14.44 7.67 -7.57
N ASN A 84 13.57 6.82 -7.00
CA ASN A 84 13.48 6.59 -5.56
C ASN A 84 14.54 5.61 -5.04
N THR A 85 15.28 4.94 -5.92
CA THR A 85 16.30 3.93 -5.55
C THR A 85 17.71 4.53 -5.43
N LYS A 86 17.83 5.86 -5.32
CA LYS A 86 19.11 6.60 -5.22
C LYS A 86 20.05 6.07 -4.12
N GLU A 87 19.49 5.53 -3.04
CA GLU A 87 20.23 4.99 -1.91
C GLU A 87 20.84 3.63 -2.23
N LEU A 88 20.16 2.79 -3.04
CA LEU A 88 20.69 1.50 -3.50
C LEU A 88 21.96 1.67 -4.33
N ILE A 89 22.03 2.70 -5.18
CA ILE A 89 23.20 3.00 -6.03
C ILE A 89 24.49 3.21 -5.20
N ARG A 90 24.37 3.62 -3.93
CA ARG A 90 25.51 3.97 -3.08
C ARG A 90 26.01 2.80 -2.23
N LEU A 91 25.33 1.66 -2.28
CA LEU A 91 25.65 0.52 -1.43
C LEU A 91 26.87 -0.25 -1.94
N PRO A 92 27.64 -0.89 -1.05
CA PRO A 92 28.65 -1.84 -1.48
C PRO A 92 27.99 -3.05 -2.14
N SER A 93 28.61 -3.63 -3.16
CA SER A 93 28.10 -4.84 -3.82
C SER A 93 27.89 -6.00 -2.83
N ARG A 94 27.00 -6.93 -3.17
CA ARG A 94 26.62 -8.12 -2.41
C ARG A 94 25.92 -7.85 -1.07
N GLN A 95 25.10 -6.80 -1.01
CA GLN A 95 24.15 -6.64 0.09
C GLN A 95 23.09 -7.74 0.04
N LYS A 96 22.73 -8.29 1.20
CA LYS A 96 21.55 -9.15 1.37
C LYS A 96 20.34 -8.27 1.64
N VAL A 97 19.50 -8.13 0.64
CA VAL A 97 18.34 -7.24 0.64
C VAL A 97 17.06 -8.04 0.87
N LEU A 98 16.36 -7.78 1.98
CA LEU A 98 15.03 -8.33 2.21
C LEU A 98 13.97 -7.38 1.63
N VAL A 99 13.15 -7.88 0.72
CA VAL A 99 12.03 -7.14 0.14
C VAL A 99 10.77 -7.40 0.95
N VAL A 100 10.21 -6.34 1.54
CA VAL A 100 8.97 -6.38 2.34
C VAL A 100 7.86 -5.67 1.57
N ASN A 101 6.74 -6.38 1.38
CA ASN A 101 5.58 -5.89 0.63
C ASN A 101 4.27 -6.45 1.25
N ASP A 102 3.12 -5.97 0.78
CA ASP A 102 1.78 -6.37 1.24
C ASP A 102 1.43 -7.83 0.94
N THR A 103 1.90 -8.36 -0.18
CA THR A 103 1.65 -9.72 -0.66
C THR A 103 2.93 -10.37 -1.16
N LEU A 104 2.98 -11.71 -1.08
CA LEU A 104 4.11 -12.46 -1.63
C LEU A 104 4.29 -12.26 -3.13
N GLU A 105 3.18 -12.16 -3.88
CA GLU A 105 3.21 -11.87 -5.32
C GLU A 105 3.91 -10.54 -5.59
N HIS A 106 3.50 -9.47 -4.91
CA HIS A 106 4.11 -8.16 -5.07
C HIS A 106 5.55 -8.09 -4.56
N ALA A 107 5.87 -8.81 -3.47
CA ALA A 107 7.25 -8.92 -2.99
C ALA A 107 8.15 -9.57 -4.03
N LYS A 108 7.72 -10.68 -4.65
CA LYS A 108 8.45 -11.36 -5.74
C LYS A 108 8.60 -10.49 -6.97
N GLU A 109 7.54 -9.80 -7.40
CA GLU A 109 7.62 -8.86 -8.52
C GLU A 109 8.63 -7.73 -8.23
N THR A 110 8.62 -7.18 -7.02
CA THR A 110 9.54 -6.11 -6.61
C THR A 110 10.98 -6.61 -6.54
N ALA A 111 11.21 -7.78 -5.94
CA ALA A 111 12.53 -8.40 -5.87
C ALA A 111 13.08 -8.69 -7.28
N PHE A 112 12.25 -9.23 -8.17
CA PHE A 112 12.62 -9.47 -9.57
C PHE A 112 12.98 -8.17 -10.31
N SER A 113 12.20 -7.10 -10.12
CA SER A 113 12.53 -5.78 -10.68
C SER A 113 13.87 -5.26 -10.15
N LEU A 114 14.12 -5.35 -8.83
CA LEU A 114 15.39 -4.93 -8.24
C LEU A 114 16.56 -5.76 -8.76
N GLU A 115 16.43 -7.08 -8.82
CA GLU A 115 17.47 -7.99 -9.31
C GLU A 115 17.88 -7.68 -10.76
N ASN A 116 16.93 -7.30 -11.61
CA ASN A 116 17.23 -6.92 -13.00
C ASN A 116 17.92 -5.55 -13.12
N ILE A 117 17.74 -4.64 -12.16
CA ILE A 117 18.28 -3.27 -12.20
C ILE A 117 19.60 -3.18 -11.43
N TYR A 118 19.67 -3.84 -10.27
CA TYR A 118 20.74 -3.80 -9.27
C TYR A 118 21.26 -5.23 -9.01
N PHE A 119 21.69 -5.88 -10.09
CA PHE A 119 22.14 -7.28 -10.14
C PHE A 119 23.34 -7.58 -9.24
N GLU A 120 24.00 -6.56 -8.69
CA GLU A 120 25.11 -6.67 -7.76
C GLU A 120 24.70 -7.06 -6.32
N HIS A 121 23.41 -7.19 -6.01
CA HIS A 121 22.89 -7.53 -4.68
C HIS A 121 22.11 -8.86 -4.67
N ASP A 122 21.97 -9.45 -3.50
CA ASP A 122 21.20 -10.68 -3.28
C ASP A 122 19.83 -10.34 -2.70
N TYR A 123 18.75 -10.73 -3.38
CA TYR A 123 17.38 -10.39 -3.00
C TYR A 123 16.62 -11.55 -2.35
N PHE A 124 15.96 -11.27 -1.24
CA PHE A 124 15.18 -12.22 -0.48
C PHE A 124 13.74 -11.73 -0.30
N VAL A 125 12.79 -12.65 -0.26
CA VAL A 125 11.38 -12.39 0.07
C VAL A 125 10.96 -13.32 1.18
N ASP A 126 10.12 -12.83 2.09
CA ASP A 126 9.43 -13.69 3.05
C ASP A 126 8.25 -14.38 2.36
N ASP A 127 8.40 -15.67 2.07
CA ASP A 127 7.32 -16.50 1.53
C ASP A 127 6.66 -17.40 2.59
N GLY A 128 7.07 -17.27 3.86
CA GLY A 128 6.58 -18.07 4.99
C GLY A 128 6.97 -19.55 4.94
N VAL A 129 7.77 -19.98 3.96
CA VAL A 129 8.21 -21.38 3.77
C VAL A 129 9.73 -21.48 3.85
N ASN A 130 10.42 -20.62 3.12
CA ASN A 130 11.87 -20.50 3.12
C ASN A 130 12.31 -19.63 4.29
N SER A 131 13.39 -20.05 4.94
CA SER A 131 13.98 -19.26 6.01
C SER A 131 14.66 -18.04 5.42
N ILE A 132 14.28 -16.86 5.90
CA ILE A 132 15.03 -15.62 5.65
C ILE A 132 16.45 -15.80 6.19
N PRO A 133 17.50 -15.31 5.50
CA PRO A 133 18.86 -15.34 6.00
C PRO A 133 18.98 -14.80 7.43
N ALA A 134 19.83 -15.43 8.25
CA ALA A 134 20.06 -15.02 9.63
C ALA A 134 20.66 -13.60 9.76
N SER A 135 21.28 -13.10 8.68
CA SER A 135 21.75 -11.72 8.55
C SER A 135 21.13 -11.11 7.30
N ILE A 136 20.45 -9.97 7.49
CA ILE A 136 19.95 -9.09 6.44
C ILE A 136 20.69 -7.77 6.60
N ASP A 137 21.27 -7.26 5.51
CA ASP A 137 22.01 -6.00 5.53
C ASP A 137 21.05 -4.81 5.40
N LEU A 138 20.00 -4.98 4.60
CA LEU A 138 19.07 -3.92 4.23
C LEU A 138 17.65 -4.47 4.00
N ILE A 139 16.64 -3.69 4.39
CA ILE A 139 15.26 -3.90 3.95
C ILE A 139 14.89 -2.91 2.85
N VAL A 140 14.21 -3.39 1.80
CA VAL A 140 13.59 -2.53 0.79
C VAL A 140 12.08 -2.75 0.81
N THR A 141 11.32 -1.66 0.80
CA THR A 141 9.85 -1.70 0.73
C THR A 141 9.33 -0.67 -0.28
N PRO A 142 8.37 -1.00 -1.16
CA PRO A 142 7.78 -0.05 -2.10
C PRO A 142 6.53 0.66 -1.55
N GLY A 143 6.69 1.49 -0.52
CA GLY A 143 5.61 2.25 0.10
C GLY A 143 4.87 1.53 1.24
N GLU A 144 5.35 0.36 1.68
CA GLU A 144 4.74 -0.40 2.77
C GLU A 144 5.57 -0.38 4.07
N MET A 145 6.14 0.79 4.41
CA MET A 145 6.95 1.00 5.63
C MET A 145 6.27 0.48 6.91
N GLN A 146 4.94 0.57 7.02
CA GLN A 146 4.16 0.06 8.14
C GLN A 146 4.28 -1.46 8.36
N LEU A 147 4.69 -2.22 7.34
CA LEU A 147 4.90 -3.66 7.41
C LEU A 147 6.30 -4.03 7.90
N VAL A 148 7.24 -3.08 7.86
CA VAL A 148 8.63 -3.27 8.29
C VAL A 148 8.70 -3.28 9.81
N PRO A 149 9.44 -4.21 10.45
CA PRO A 149 9.57 -4.25 11.91
C PRO A 149 10.40 -3.08 12.43
N ASN A 150 9.94 -2.42 13.50
CA ASN A 150 10.53 -1.16 14.00
C ASN A 150 11.99 -1.25 14.46
N HIS A 151 12.51 -2.45 14.74
CA HIS A 151 13.90 -2.63 15.16
C HIS A 151 14.90 -2.59 14.00
N PHE A 152 14.44 -2.64 12.76
CA PHE A 152 15.29 -2.44 11.59
C PHE A 152 15.44 -0.95 11.31
N THR A 153 16.69 -0.49 11.33
CA THR A 153 17.04 0.91 11.05
C THR A 153 17.53 1.11 9.62
N ASN A 154 18.09 0.08 8.99
CA ASN A 154 18.53 0.13 7.59
C ASN A 154 17.37 -0.30 6.67
N VAL A 155 16.50 0.66 6.35
CA VAL A 155 15.32 0.46 5.52
C VAL A 155 15.27 1.53 4.44
N ILE A 156 15.15 1.12 3.18
CA ILE A 156 14.95 2.02 2.05
C ILE A 156 13.51 1.87 1.55
N ASP A 157 12.73 2.93 1.67
CA ASP A 157 11.44 3.02 1.00
C ASP A 157 11.64 3.51 -0.45
N ILE A 158 11.38 2.65 -1.41
CA ILE A 158 11.52 2.97 -2.84
C ILE A 158 10.22 3.57 -3.41
N GLY A 159 9.22 3.79 -2.56
CA GLY A 159 7.91 4.31 -2.92
C GLY A 159 7.08 3.35 -3.78
N PRO A 160 5.83 3.73 -4.05
CA PRO A 160 4.91 2.87 -4.78
C PRO A 160 5.38 2.64 -6.22
N ARG A 161 5.12 1.45 -6.73
CA ARG A 161 5.38 1.11 -8.14
C ARG A 161 4.43 1.87 -9.08
N ILE A 162 4.95 2.29 -10.22
CA ILE A 162 4.27 3.13 -11.21
C ILE A 162 4.19 2.43 -12.56
N LEU A 163 3.48 3.00 -13.55
CA LEU A 163 3.38 2.39 -14.88
C LEU A 163 4.76 2.32 -15.54
N ASP A 164 5.02 1.20 -16.21
CA ASP A 164 6.21 1.02 -17.03
C ASP A 164 6.13 1.79 -18.35
N TYR A 165 7.30 2.04 -18.96
CA TYR A 165 7.37 2.72 -20.26
C TYR A 165 6.62 1.98 -21.37
N HIS A 166 6.55 0.65 -21.30
CA HIS A 166 5.87 -0.16 -22.30
C HIS A 166 4.36 0.05 -22.33
N THR A 167 3.73 0.31 -21.18
CA THR A 167 2.32 0.72 -21.09
C THR A 167 2.09 2.02 -21.85
N PHE A 168 2.99 3.01 -21.71
CA PHE A 168 2.93 4.26 -22.45
C PHE A 168 3.11 4.07 -23.96
N LEU A 169 4.05 3.20 -24.39
CA LEU A 169 4.22 2.86 -25.81
C LEU A 169 2.97 2.24 -26.43
N LYS A 170 2.27 1.36 -25.70
CA LYS A 170 0.99 0.79 -26.16
C LYS A 170 -0.07 1.87 -26.27
N LEU A 171 -0.13 2.75 -25.28
CA LEU A 171 -1.11 3.83 -25.24
C LEU A 171 -0.90 4.81 -26.40
N THR A 172 0.33 5.26 -26.64
CA THR A 172 0.62 6.18 -27.75
C THR A 172 0.34 5.57 -29.10
N LYS A 173 0.64 4.28 -29.32
CA LYS A 173 0.26 3.57 -30.57
C LYS A 173 -1.25 3.59 -30.85
N LEU A 174 -2.09 3.60 -29.82
CA LEU A 174 -3.55 3.72 -29.98
C LEU A 174 -4.03 5.15 -30.20
N LEU A 175 -3.20 6.15 -29.84
CA LEU A 175 -3.52 7.57 -30.00
C LEU A 175 -3.04 8.08 -31.37
N ASP A 176 -1.81 7.76 -31.73
CA ASP A 176 -1.13 8.14 -32.96
C ASP A 176 0.03 7.17 -33.23
N GLU A 177 -0.01 6.46 -34.36
CA GLU A 177 1.06 5.54 -34.76
C GLU A 177 2.42 6.22 -34.96
N ASN A 178 2.41 7.53 -35.24
CA ASN A 178 3.61 8.35 -35.46
C ASN A 178 4.01 9.16 -34.22
N TYR A 179 3.51 8.80 -33.04
CA TYR A 179 3.85 9.51 -31.81
C TYR A 179 5.37 9.52 -31.59
N ASP A 180 5.91 10.71 -31.32
CA ASP A 180 7.34 10.91 -31.08
C ASP A 180 7.80 10.18 -29.82
N GLN A 181 8.55 9.10 -30.00
CA GLN A 181 9.06 8.26 -28.91
C GLN A 181 10.10 8.97 -28.04
N GLN A 182 10.85 9.93 -28.59
CA GLN A 182 11.80 10.72 -27.81
C GLN A 182 11.06 11.67 -26.86
N HIS A 183 10.01 12.34 -27.36
CA HIS A 183 9.14 13.15 -26.51
C HIS A 183 8.43 12.31 -25.44
N LEU A 184 7.94 11.12 -25.81
CA LEU A 184 7.34 10.19 -24.85
C LEU A 184 8.32 9.82 -23.73
N MET A 185 9.54 9.43 -24.09
CA MET A 185 10.59 9.06 -23.14
C MET A 185 10.94 10.22 -22.20
N ASN A 186 11.15 11.43 -22.74
CA ASN A 186 11.48 12.60 -21.94
C ASN A 186 10.37 12.95 -20.93
N ARG A 187 9.10 12.88 -21.37
CA ARG A 187 7.95 13.13 -20.49
C ARG A 187 7.74 12.01 -19.47
N PHE A 188 8.00 10.76 -19.84
CA PHE A 188 8.02 9.62 -18.93
C PHE A 188 9.09 9.79 -17.85
N MET A 189 10.33 10.12 -18.21
CA MET A 189 11.41 10.36 -17.24
C MET A 189 11.09 11.55 -16.31
N LYS A 190 10.54 12.64 -16.86
CA LYS A 190 10.03 13.77 -16.06
C LYS A 190 9.00 13.29 -15.03
N SER A 191 8.07 12.40 -15.40
CA SER A 191 7.04 11.93 -14.46
C SER A 191 7.60 11.06 -13.34
N GLN A 192 8.63 10.24 -13.62
CA GLN A 192 9.35 9.50 -12.57
C GLN A 192 9.90 10.45 -11.50
N VAL A 193 10.51 11.57 -11.92
CA VAL A 193 11.10 12.58 -11.01
C VAL A 193 10.03 13.36 -10.26
N SER A 194 8.93 13.71 -10.92
CA SER A 194 7.82 14.43 -10.30
C SER A 194 7.18 13.60 -9.18
N LEU A 195 6.85 12.34 -9.49
CA LEU A 195 6.24 11.40 -8.54
C LEU A 195 7.17 11.07 -7.36
N ALA A 196 8.48 10.98 -7.60
CA ALA A 196 9.48 10.81 -6.55
C ALA A 196 9.47 11.97 -5.53
N LYS A 197 9.39 13.22 -6.02
CA LYS A 197 9.37 14.40 -5.13
C LYS A 197 8.14 14.46 -4.24
N GLU A 198 7.00 14.04 -4.76
CA GLU A 198 5.76 14.01 -3.98
C GLU A 198 5.75 12.87 -2.98
N PHE A 199 6.26 11.71 -3.38
CA PHE A 199 6.50 10.62 -2.46
C PHE A 199 7.39 11.06 -1.29
N VAL A 200 8.39 11.92 -1.49
CA VAL A 200 9.24 12.45 -0.40
C VAL A 200 8.57 13.55 0.43
N LYS A 201 7.58 14.28 -0.11
CA LYS A 201 6.82 15.30 0.67
C LYS A 201 5.77 14.68 1.59
N ASN A 202 5.11 13.61 1.15
CA ASN A 202 4.07 12.91 1.91
C ASN A 202 4.51 12.18 3.20
N PRO A 203 5.77 11.73 3.41
CA PRO A 203 6.19 11.13 4.68
C PRO A 203 6.18 12.12 5.85
N GLU A 204 6.39 13.43 5.59
CA GLU A 204 6.38 14.48 6.62
C GLU A 204 4.96 15.02 6.92
N GLU A 205 4.02 14.97 5.95
CA GLU A 205 2.62 15.35 6.21
C GLU A 205 1.89 14.35 7.12
N ASN A 206 2.38 13.11 7.25
CA ASN A 206 1.94 12.17 8.28
C ASN A 206 2.50 12.48 9.69
N THR A 207 3.44 13.44 9.83
CA THR A 207 4.06 13.82 11.10
C THR A 207 3.82 15.27 11.52
N SER A 208 3.15 16.10 10.71
CA SER A 208 2.89 17.51 11.03
C SER A 208 1.39 17.83 10.99
N ILE A 209 0.69 17.61 12.10
CA ILE A 209 -0.60 18.25 12.35
C ILE A 209 -0.35 19.76 12.38
N LYS A 210 -0.89 20.47 11.38
CA LYS A 210 -0.80 21.93 11.27
C LYS A 210 -1.40 22.58 12.53
N ASN A 211 -0.58 23.41 13.16
CA ASN A 211 -0.97 24.33 14.20
C ASN A 211 -2.21 25.15 13.79
N GLY A 212 -3.28 25.01 14.59
CA GLY A 212 -4.23 26.07 14.92
C GLY A 212 -5.07 26.68 13.79
N GLN A 213 -6.29 26.15 13.61
CA GLN A 213 -7.56 26.87 13.82
C GLN A 213 -8.72 25.87 13.63
N ILE A 214 -9.50 25.66 14.69
CA ILE A 214 -10.63 24.73 14.70
C ILE A 214 -11.85 25.45 14.12
N ASP A 215 -12.21 25.16 12.87
CA ASP A 215 -13.52 25.53 12.33
C ASP A 215 -14.58 24.55 12.85
N LEU A 216 -15.39 25.02 13.81
CA LEU A 216 -16.43 24.26 14.52
C LEU A 216 -17.74 24.05 13.72
N HIS A 217 -17.76 24.34 12.42
CA HIS A 217 -18.97 24.17 11.60
C HIS A 217 -18.69 23.43 10.28
N ASN A 218 -18.58 22.10 10.34
CA ASN A 218 -18.96 21.27 9.20
C ASN A 218 -19.34 19.84 9.63
N THR A 219 -20.61 19.65 9.97
CA THR A 219 -21.21 18.36 10.27
C THR A 219 -21.50 17.59 8.98
N ASN A 220 -20.48 16.93 8.41
CA ASN A 220 -20.65 15.82 7.44
C ASN A 220 -19.30 15.17 7.05
N LYS A 221 -18.50 14.75 8.03
CA LYS A 221 -17.30 13.93 7.80
C LYS A 221 -17.43 12.53 8.42
N ASN A 222 -16.93 11.56 7.68
CA ASN A 222 -16.98 10.11 7.94
C ASN A 222 -16.38 9.80 9.34
N PRO A 223 -17.00 8.93 10.17
CA PRO A 223 -16.52 8.61 11.53
C PRO A 223 -15.07 8.09 11.60
N LEU A 224 -14.51 7.62 10.48
CA LEU A 224 -13.13 7.14 10.33
C LEU A 224 -12.07 8.26 10.31
N GLU A 225 -12.45 9.53 10.06
CA GLU A 225 -11.50 10.65 10.01
C GLU A 225 -11.26 11.32 11.37
N ARG A 226 -12.13 11.07 12.36
CA ARG A 226 -12.11 11.79 13.65
C ARG A 226 -10.87 11.57 14.54
N PRO A 227 -10.23 10.38 14.60
CA PRO A 227 -9.14 10.18 15.55
C PRO A 227 -7.77 10.68 15.08
N LEU A 228 -7.60 11.10 13.81
CA LEU A 228 -6.31 11.61 13.31
C LEU A 228 -5.98 13.02 13.82
N ASN A 229 -6.99 13.82 14.21
CA ASN A 229 -6.82 15.20 14.68
C ASN A 229 -6.59 15.34 16.20
N LEU A 230 -6.54 14.22 16.94
CA LEU A 230 -6.34 14.21 18.38
C LEU A 230 -4.84 14.24 18.72
N LEU A 231 -4.48 14.87 19.84
CA LEU A 231 -3.14 14.69 20.42
C LEU A 231 -2.92 13.20 20.73
N SER A 232 -1.67 12.74 20.72
CA SER A 232 -1.35 11.30 20.87
C SER A 232 -1.92 10.70 22.15
N GLU A 233 -1.91 11.45 23.26
CA GLU A 233 -2.48 11.03 24.54
C GLU A 233 -4.02 10.94 24.48
N GLU A 234 -4.70 11.98 23.99
CA GLU A 234 -6.16 12.00 23.81
C GLU A 234 -6.64 10.87 22.87
N ARG A 235 -5.85 10.57 21.85
CA ARG A 235 -6.13 9.47 20.90
C ARG A 235 -5.99 8.12 21.58
N ASN A 236 -4.97 7.92 22.41
CA ASN A 236 -4.79 6.69 23.18
C ASN A 236 -5.93 6.48 24.17
N GLU A 237 -6.34 7.51 24.91
CA GLU A 237 -7.49 7.47 25.81
C GLU A 237 -8.80 7.14 25.05
N TYR A 238 -9.01 7.76 23.89
CA TYR A 238 -10.15 7.44 23.03
C TYR A 238 -10.18 5.95 22.64
N ILE A 239 -9.03 5.41 22.23
CA ILE A 239 -8.89 4.01 21.81
C ILE A 239 -9.15 3.06 22.97
N ILE A 240 -8.54 3.30 24.13
CA ILE A 240 -8.74 2.50 25.35
C ILE A 240 -10.22 2.46 25.68
N ARG A 241 -10.88 3.63 25.76
CA ARG A 241 -12.32 3.71 26.01
C ARG A 241 -13.15 2.92 24.99
N LYS A 242 -12.79 2.98 23.69
CA LYS A 242 -13.49 2.21 22.65
C LYS A 242 -13.31 0.70 22.77
N ILE A 243 -12.15 0.24 23.21
CA ILE A 243 -11.90 -1.18 23.46
C ILE A 243 -12.64 -1.62 24.74
N GLU A 244 -12.64 -0.79 25.78
CA GLU A 244 -13.35 -1.03 27.06
C GLU A 244 -14.87 -1.04 26.92
N GLU A 245 -15.45 -0.20 26.04
CA GLU A 245 -16.89 -0.24 25.69
C GLU A 245 -17.35 -1.65 25.27
N HIS A 246 -16.44 -2.46 24.73
CA HIS A 246 -16.73 -3.83 24.34
C HIS A 246 -16.28 -4.88 25.38
N GLY A 247 -15.61 -4.46 26.47
CA GLY A 247 -15.21 -5.31 27.59
C GLY A 247 -14.05 -6.27 27.31
N PHE A 248 -13.22 -6.02 26.28
CA PHE A 248 -12.18 -6.96 25.83
C PHE A 248 -10.76 -6.37 25.80
N ILE A 249 -10.44 -5.45 26.71
CA ILE A 249 -9.14 -4.76 26.72
C ILE A 249 -7.96 -5.72 26.85
N GLU A 250 -7.97 -6.64 27.81
CA GLU A 250 -6.87 -7.60 28.00
C GLU A 250 -6.65 -8.50 26.78
N GLU A 251 -7.73 -8.97 26.17
CA GLU A 251 -7.69 -9.79 24.97
C GLU A 251 -7.15 -9.01 23.77
N SER A 252 -7.55 -7.75 23.63
CA SER A 252 -7.06 -6.85 22.58
C SER A 252 -5.57 -6.56 22.74
N LEU A 253 -5.16 -6.27 23.97
CA LEU A 253 -3.78 -6.09 24.36
C LEU A 253 -2.96 -7.35 24.02
N LYS A 254 -3.44 -8.55 24.38
CA LYS A 254 -2.77 -9.81 24.04
C LYS A 254 -2.70 -10.05 22.52
N ILE A 255 -3.77 -9.74 21.78
CA ILE A 255 -3.79 -9.86 20.31
C ILE A 255 -2.70 -8.97 19.69
N LEU A 256 -2.58 -7.72 20.14
CA LEU A 256 -1.56 -6.80 19.66
C LEU A 256 -0.14 -7.30 19.95
N GLU A 257 0.13 -7.79 21.17
CA GLU A 257 1.44 -8.39 21.53
C GLU A 257 1.81 -9.56 20.62
N LEU A 258 0.85 -10.46 20.34
CA LEU A 258 1.09 -11.62 19.47
C LEU A 258 1.42 -11.21 18.03
N TYR A 259 0.78 -10.15 17.52
CA TYR A 259 1.11 -9.62 16.19
C TYR A 259 2.44 -8.87 16.17
N GLU A 260 2.80 -8.15 17.24
CA GLU A 260 4.09 -7.48 17.38
C GLU A 260 5.25 -8.49 17.39
N GLU A 261 5.15 -9.55 18.19
CA GLU A 261 6.18 -10.60 18.27
C GLU A 261 6.43 -11.27 16.92
N ARG A 262 5.36 -11.49 16.15
CA ARG A 262 5.46 -12.08 14.81
C ARG A 262 5.99 -11.10 13.78
N LYS A 263 5.58 -9.83 13.83
CA LYS A 263 6.15 -8.78 12.97
C LYS A 263 7.66 -8.72 13.17
N LYS A 264 8.14 -8.73 14.42
CA LYS A 264 9.58 -8.81 14.75
C LYS A 264 10.29 -10.02 14.10
N LYS A 265 9.58 -11.12 13.87
CA LYS A 265 10.12 -12.35 13.26
C LYS A 265 9.84 -12.46 11.74
N PHE A 266 9.31 -11.42 11.10
CA PHE A 266 8.78 -11.47 9.73
C PHE A 266 7.84 -12.66 9.52
N GLN A 267 6.84 -12.78 10.39
CA GLN A 267 5.85 -13.83 10.28
C GLN A 267 4.46 -13.20 10.28
N SER A 268 3.55 -13.78 9.52
CA SER A 268 2.13 -13.46 9.61
C SER A 268 1.31 -14.72 9.90
N PHE A 269 0.08 -14.51 10.36
CA PHE A 269 -0.86 -15.61 10.54
C PHE A 269 -2.31 -15.18 10.30
N GLY A 270 -3.15 -16.17 9.98
CA GLY A 270 -4.59 -16.01 9.95
C GLY A 270 -5.25 -16.22 11.32
N ARG A 271 -6.54 -15.91 11.40
CA ARG A 271 -7.36 -15.96 12.63
C ARG A 271 -7.33 -17.31 13.36
N MET A 272 -7.20 -18.43 12.62
CA MET A 272 -7.13 -19.77 13.22
C MET A 272 -5.87 -19.96 14.07
N LYS A 273 -4.71 -19.54 13.55
CA LYS A 273 -3.44 -19.63 14.28
C LYS A 273 -3.35 -18.60 15.40
N LEU A 274 -3.98 -17.42 15.22
CA LEU A 274 -4.19 -16.46 16.32
C LEU A 274 -4.95 -17.10 17.49
N LYS A 275 -6.06 -17.79 17.20
CA LYS A 275 -6.89 -18.46 18.20
C LYS A 275 -6.08 -19.46 19.04
N LEU A 276 -5.30 -20.32 18.38
CA LEU A 276 -4.46 -21.31 19.07
C LEU A 276 -3.40 -20.65 19.98
N MET A 277 -2.82 -19.53 19.56
CA MET A 277 -1.84 -18.79 20.37
C MET A 277 -2.50 -18.06 21.55
N LEU A 278 -3.72 -17.56 21.36
CA LEU A 278 -4.52 -16.98 22.44
C LEU A 278 -4.90 -18.05 23.49
N GLU A 279 -5.34 -19.23 23.04
CA GLU A 279 -5.63 -20.37 23.92
C GLU A 279 -4.39 -20.77 24.73
N SER A 280 -3.22 -20.82 24.09
CA SER A 280 -1.94 -21.10 24.77
C SER A 280 -1.52 -20.01 25.76
N SER A 281 -2.08 -18.80 25.63
CA SER A 281 -1.86 -17.66 26.53
C SER A 281 -2.98 -17.50 27.57
N GLY A 282 -3.89 -18.48 27.70
CA GLY A 282 -4.99 -18.48 28.67
C GLY A 282 -6.29 -17.81 28.20
N PHE A 283 -6.38 -17.37 26.93
CA PHE A 283 -7.58 -16.73 26.37
C PHE A 283 -8.36 -17.69 25.48
N HIS A 284 -9.51 -18.16 25.97
CA HIS A 284 -10.38 -19.09 25.23
C HIS A 284 -11.47 -18.35 24.47
N LEU A 285 -11.21 -18.06 23.18
CA LEU A 285 -12.12 -17.34 22.31
C LEU A 285 -12.65 -18.21 21.18
N SER A 286 -13.93 -18.08 20.85
CA SER A 286 -14.48 -18.63 19.60
C SER A 286 -13.90 -17.92 18.37
N GLU A 287 -13.96 -18.55 17.20
CA GLU A 287 -13.49 -17.93 15.95
C GLU A 287 -14.21 -16.60 15.66
N GLN A 288 -15.51 -16.53 15.97
CA GLN A 288 -16.30 -15.32 15.80
C GLN A 288 -15.86 -14.21 16.77
N GLN A 289 -15.51 -14.56 18.02
CA GLN A 289 -14.98 -13.61 19.00
C GLN A 289 -13.61 -13.06 18.59
N VAL A 290 -12.71 -13.91 18.07
CA VAL A 290 -11.42 -13.49 17.51
C VAL A 290 -11.64 -12.54 16.32
N ARG A 291 -12.57 -12.88 15.42
CA ARG A 291 -12.92 -12.04 14.27
C ARG A 291 -13.39 -10.65 14.71
N ILE A 292 -14.34 -10.56 15.64
CA ILE A 292 -14.89 -9.28 16.12
C ILE A 292 -13.79 -8.39 16.71
N ARG A 293 -12.88 -8.95 17.53
CA ARG A 293 -11.77 -8.20 18.14
C ARG A 293 -10.79 -7.69 17.10
N VAL A 294 -10.39 -8.55 16.15
CA VAL A 294 -9.50 -8.14 15.06
C VAL A 294 -10.14 -7.04 14.20
N GLU A 295 -11.43 -7.15 13.87
CA GLU A 295 -12.15 -6.12 13.13
C GLU A 295 -12.24 -4.79 13.92
N ALA A 296 -12.44 -4.84 15.23
CA ALA A 296 -12.44 -3.64 16.08
C ALA A 296 -11.07 -2.96 16.09
N LEU A 297 -9.99 -3.73 16.28
CA LEU A 297 -8.62 -3.21 16.26
C LEU A 297 -8.20 -2.67 14.89
N GLN A 298 -8.71 -3.25 13.80
CA GLN A 298 -8.54 -2.71 12.44
C GLN A 298 -9.25 -1.36 12.26
N LYS A 299 -10.51 -1.24 12.74
CA LYS A 299 -11.26 0.03 12.70
C LYS A 299 -10.58 1.13 13.51
N LEU A 300 -9.88 0.78 14.58
CA LEU A 300 -9.10 1.71 15.41
C LEU A 300 -7.71 2.01 14.82
N GLY A 301 -7.33 1.38 13.70
CA GLY A 301 -6.05 1.59 13.03
C GLY A 301 -4.84 0.93 13.72
N LEU A 302 -5.06 0.05 14.70
CA LEU A 302 -4.00 -0.65 15.44
C LEU A 302 -3.52 -1.90 14.69
N LEU A 303 -4.38 -2.49 13.87
CA LEU A 303 -4.07 -3.62 13.00
C LEU A 303 -4.37 -3.26 11.54
N ILE A 304 -3.66 -3.89 10.61
CA ILE A 304 -3.92 -3.79 9.17
C ILE A 304 -4.00 -5.17 8.52
N ALA A 305 -5.01 -5.38 7.69
CA ALA A 305 -5.12 -6.58 6.87
C ALA A 305 -4.20 -6.45 5.65
N ARG A 306 -3.36 -7.46 5.41
CA ARG A 306 -2.61 -7.60 4.16
C ARG A 306 -3.52 -8.16 3.07
N GLN A 307 -3.27 -7.78 1.82
CA GLN A 307 -4.06 -8.30 0.70
C GLN A 307 -3.79 -9.80 0.49
N GLY A 308 -4.79 -10.55 -0.02
CA GLY A 308 -4.67 -11.98 -0.30
C GLY A 308 -4.54 -12.88 0.95
N ARG A 309 -3.63 -13.87 0.91
CA ARG A 309 -3.37 -14.80 2.04
C ARG A 309 -2.36 -14.27 3.06
N GLY A 310 -2.01 -12.98 2.98
CA GLY A 310 -0.95 -12.36 3.78
C GLY A 310 -1.26 -12.22 5.28
N GLY A 311 -2.50 -12.44 5.71
CA GLY A 311 -2.90 -12.37 7.12
C GLY A 311 -3.11 -10.93 7.60
N THR A 312 -3.12 -10.75 8.93
CA THR A 312 -3.18 -9.43 9.58
C THR A 312 -1.83 -9.16 10.25
N THR A 313 -1.46 -7.89 10.38
CA THR A 313 -0.27 -7.48 11.14
C THR A 313 -0.56 -6.21 11.95
N ILE A 314 0.29 -5.91 12.93
CA ILE A 314 0.19 -4.70 13.74
C ILE A 314 0.74 -3.51 12.94
N THR A 315 0.07 -2.36 13.05
CA THR A 315 0.54 -1.11 12.44
C THR A 315 1.62 -0.47 13.31
N THR A 316 2.42 0.44 12.75
CA THR A 316 3.35 1.26 13.55
C THR A 316 2.63 2.03 14.67
N PHE A 317 1.39 2.45 14.41
CA PHE A 317 0.56 3.08 15.43
C PHE A 317 0.16 2.10 16.54
N GLY A 318 -0.19 0.85 16.19
CA GLY A 318 -0.46 -0.22 17.15
C GLY A 318 0.75 -0.55 18.02
N GLU A 319 1.96 -0.57 17.44
CA GLU A 319 3.21 -0.77 18.19
C GLU A 319 3.46 0.37 19.18
N LYS A 320 3.33 1.63 18.75
CA LYS A 320 3.44 2.79 19.66
C LYS A 320 2.36 2.77 20.75
N PHE A 321 1.15 2.32 20.44
CA PHE A 321 0.09 2.16 21.43
C PHE A 321 0.46 1.10 22.49
N LEU A 322 1.12 0.01 22.08
CA LEU A 322 1.64 -1.00 23.01
C LEU A 322 2.79 -0.49 23.87
N GLU A 323 3.70 0.31 23.31
CA GLU A 323 4.85 0.87 24.03
C GLU A 323 4.42 1.85 25.13
N ASN A 324 3.34 2.61 24.92
CA ASN A 324 2.79 3.58 25.89
C ASN A 324 1.93 2.94 27.02
N ARG A 325 2.00 1.61 27.19
CA ARG A 325 1.13 0.82 28.08
C ARG A 325 1.29 1.08 29.58
N GLU A 326 2.38 1.69 30.04
CA GLU A 326 2.60 1.90 31.48
C GLU A 326 1.54 2.82 32.11
N VAL A 327 0.75 3.55 31.33
CA VAL A 327 -0.32 4.43 31.84
C VAL A 327 -1.67 3.70 32.02
N VAL A 328 -1.85 2.51 31.44
CA VAL A 328 -3.17 1.83 31.35
C VAL A 328 -3.41 0.80 32.46
N ARG A 329 -2.37 0.40 33.20
CA ARG A 329 -2.49 -0.58 34.29
C ARG A 329 -2.69 0.03 35.69
N ASP A 330 -2.48 1.33 35.84
CA ASP A 330 -2.50 2.04 37.14
C ASP A 330 -3.71 3.00 37.32
N LYS A 331 -4.73 2.91 36.46
CA LYS A 331 -6.05 3.51 36.67
C LYS A 331 -7.11 2.42 36.68
#